data_AF-A0A952ZBR0-F1
#
_entry.id   AF-A0A952ZBR0-F1
#
_cell.length_a   1.000
_cell.length_b   1.000
_cell.length_c   1.000
_cell.angle_alpha   90.00
_cell.angle_beta   90.00
_cell.angle_gamma   90.00
#
_symmetry.space_group_name_H-M   'P 1'
#
loop_
_entity.id
_entity.type
_entity.pdbx_description
1 polymer ?
#
loop_
_entity_poly.entity_id
_entity_poly.type
_entity_poly.pdbx_seq_one_letter_code
_entity_poly.pdbx_strand_id
1 'polypeptide(L)'
;MRDADASRLYLYLLQNSSGGYFSREPVCVDDVRACPTGLDPVLPIPAKAFVRAFKGRSANNSGFLYAVLRHEGLLEAWPEAAHQHLLSEANWGAWAAALKAQPATVFEPAVKAGAAPAAQSEPDSQAEPETPSAAATAATEAPGTPPPEPKPNRAGRQKTARQADPAEQGEQEDDHAHSV
;
A
#
# COMPACT_ATOMS: atom_id res chain seq x y z
N MET A 1 -10.72 15.56 -5.45
CA MET A 1 -12.14 15.89 -5.14
C MET A 1 -12.18 16.96 -4.06
N ARG A 2 -13.29 17.68 -3.94
CA ARG A 2 -13.55 18.66 -2.90
C ARG A 2 -14.77 18.23 -2.06
N ASP A 3 -14.85 18.65 -0.81
CA ASP A 3 -16.12 18.56 -0.05
C ASP A 3 -17.17 19.54 -0.60
N ALA A 4 -18.40 19.44 -0.08
CA ALA A 4 -19.53 20.27 -0.49
C ALA A 4 -19.21 21.78 -0.39
N ASP A 5 -18.48 22.16 0.66
CA ASP A 5 -18.09 23.55 0.91
C ASP A 5 -16.78 23.96 0.21
N ALA A 6 -16.21 23.10 -0.64
CA ALA A 6 -14.95 23.31 -1.35
C ALA A 6 -13.74 23.66 -0.46
N SER A 7 -13.83 23.38 0.83
CA SER A 7 -12.86 23.73 1.86
C SER A 7 -11.72 22.70 1.91
N ARG A 8 -12.07 21.42 1.83
CA ARG A 8 -11.15 20.28 1.98
C ARG A 8 -10.91 19.56 0.66
N LEU A 9 -9.71 19.03 0.50
CA LEU A 9 -9.33 18.21 -0.64
C LEU A 9 -9.30 16.73 -0.25
N TYR A 10 -9.76 15.89 -1.17
CA TYR A 10 -9.74 14.44 -1.04
C TYR A 10 -9.11 13.78 -2.27
N LEU A 11 -8.26 12.80 -2.01
CA LEU A 11 -7.72 11.89 -3.01
C LEU A 11 -8.59 10.63 -3.09
N TYR A 12 -8.72 10.07 -4.29
CA TYR A 12 -9.44 8.82 -4.51
C TYR A 12 -8.64 7.98 -5.48
N LEU A 13 -8.17 6.81 -5.03
CA LEU A 13 -7.48 5.88 -5.90
C LEU A 13 -8.51 5.20 -6.81
N LEU A 14 -8.32 5.30 -8.13
CA LEU A 14 -9.25 4.77 -9.13
C LEU A 14 -8.78 3.43 -9.69
N GLN A 15 -7.50 3.37 -10.01
CA GLN A 15 -6.85 2.22 -10.64
C GLN A 15 -5.38 2.19 -10.25
N ASN A 16 -4.77 1.01 -10.37
CA ASN A 16 -3.32 0.87 -10.40
C ASN A 16 -2.94 -0.01 -11.60
N SER A 17 -1.68 0.06 -12.02
CA SER A 17 -1.11 -0.75 -13.09
C SER A 17 -0.40 -2.02 -12.60
N SER A 18 -0.43 -2.29 -11.30
CA SER A 18 0.15 -3.49 -10.69
C SER A 18 -0.92 -4.56 -10.43
N GLY A 19 -0.53 -5.74 -9.93
CA GLY A 19 -1.48 -6.79 -9.57
C GLY A 19 -2.14 -6.63 -8.19
N GLY A 20 -1.88 -5.53 -7.47
CA GLY A 20 -2.29 -5.36 -6.08
C GLY A 20 -3.70 -4.80 -5.90
N TYR A 21 -4.44 -5.30 -4.91
CA TYR A 21 -5.75 -4.74 -4.52
C TYR A 21 -5.60 -3.56 -3.57
N PHE A 22 -6.52 -2.60 -3.68
CA PHE A 22 -6.63 -1.43 -2.80
C PHE A 22 -8.10 -1.09 -2.56
N SER A 23 -8.37 -0.36 -1.48
CA SER A 23 -9.71 0.11 -1.16
C SER A 23 -10.01 1.39 -1.93
N ARG A 24 -11.17 1.45 -2.57
CA ARG A 24 -11.68 2.65 -3.24
C ARG A 24 -12.38 3.53 -2.22
N GLU A 25 -11.60 4.32 -1.48
CA GLU A 25 -12.10 5.23 -0.46
C GLU A 25 -11.54 6.65 -0.66
N PRO A 26 -12.31 7.68 -0.30
CA PRO A 26 -11.82 9.05 -0.26
C PRO A 26 -10.87 9.22 0.93
N VAL A 27 -9.71 9.80 0.67
CA VAL A 27 -8.68 10.10 1.68
C VAL A 27 -8.51 11.61 1.76
N CYS A 28 -8.64 12.19 2.96
CA CYS A 28 -8.46 13.63 3.11
C CYS A 28 -6.97 13.99 3.01
N VAL A 29 -6.66 15.01 2.20
CA VAL A 29 -5.30 15.54 2.03
C VAL A 29 -4.70 16.01 3.35
N ASP A 30 -5.50 16.61 4.24
CA ASP A 30 -5.03 17.07 5.56
C ASP A 30 -4.59 15.88 6.43
N ASP A 31 -5.33 14.77 6.39
CA ASP A 31 -5.00 13.55 7.14
C ASP A 31 -3.70 12.93 6.62
N VAL A 32 -3.49 12.95 5.29
CA VAL A 32 -2.24 12.51 4.64
C VAL A 32 -1.07 13.37 5.07
N ARG A 33 -1.23 14.71 5.04
CA ARG A 33 -0.17 15.63 5.46
C ARG A 33 0.14 15.49 6.94
N ALA A 34 -0.87 15.20 7.76
CA ALA A 34 -0.66 14.93 9.16
C ALA A 34 0.17 13.66 9.36
N CYS A 35 0.00 12.59 8.57
CA CYS A 35 0.65 11.27 8.74
C CYS A 35 2.11 11.25 9.23
N PRO A 36 3.04 11.95 8.57
CA PRO A 36 4.45 11.98 8.98
C PRO A 36 4.75 12.88 10.19
N THR A 37 3.77 13.58 10.76
CA THR A 37 3.98 14.45 11.94
C THR A 37 4.53 13.64 13.10
N GLY A 38 5.68 14.07 13.64
CA GLY A 38 6.39 13.39 14.73
C GLY A 38 7.48 12.42 14.28
N LEU A 39 7.62 12.19 12.96
CA LEU A 39 8.81 11.55 12.41
C LEU A 39 9.94 12.56 12.26
N ASP A 40 11.17 12.06 12.24
CA ASP A 40 12.34 12.89 11.98
C ASP A 40 12.32 13.38 10.52
N PRO A 41 12.27 14.70 10.26
CA PRO A 41 12.22 15.24 8.90
C PRO A 41 13.49 14.99 8.10
N VAL A 42 14.62 14.64 8.74
CA VAL A 42 15.87 14.30 8.03
C VAL A 42 15.96 12.83 7.67
N LEU A 43 15.02 11.99 8.12
CA LEU A 43 15.02 10.57 7.82
C LEU A 43 13.99 10.22 6.74
N PRO A 44 14.26 9.19 5.92
CA PRO A 44 13.30 8.65 4.98
C PRO A 44 11.98 8.23 5.61
N ILE A 45 10.87 8.62 4.98
CA ILE A 45 9.53 8.33 5.46
C ILE A 45 9.07 6.99 4.89
N PRO A 46 8.75 5.98 5.72
CA PRO A 46 8.23 4.73 5.20
C PRO A 46 6.79 4.91 4.71
N ALA A 47 6.40 4.21 3.64
CA ALA A 47 5.02 4.20 3.15
C ALA A 47 4.00 3.86 4.27
N LYS A 48 4.38 3.01 5.22
CA LYS A 48 3.53 2.65 6.37
C LYS A 48 3.13 3.82 7.27
N ALA A 49 3.86 4.95 7.23
CA ALA A 49 3.46 6.16 7.94
C ALA A 49 2.06 6.66 7.52
N PHE A 50 1.66 6.38 6.27
CA PHE A 50 0.40 6.85 5.69
C PHE A 50 -0.79 5.92 5.93
N VAL A 51 -0.62 4.81 6.67
CA VAL A 51 -1.72 3.87 6.95
C VAL A 51 -2.88 4.57 7.66
N ARG A 52 -2.58 5.51 8.57
CA ARG A 52 -3.61 6.22 9.34
C ARG A 52 -4.49 7.17 8.53
N ALA A 53 -4.12 7.48 7.28
CA ALA A 53 -4.96 8.27 6.39
C ALA A 53 -6.16 7.45 5.85
N PHE A 54 -6.11 6.12 5.97
CA PHE A 54 -7.15 5.22 5.45
C PHE A 54 -8.00 4.65 6.58
N LYS A 55 -9.29 4.44 6.29
CA LYS A 55 -10.19 3.65 7.14
C LYS A 55 -10.18 2.18 6.77
N GLY A 56 -9.94 1.88 5.49
CA GLY A 56 -9.85 0.53 4.96
C GLY A 56 -8.67 -0.27 5.51
N ARG A 57 -8.80 -1.61 5.45
CA ARG A 57 -7.78 -2.56 5.94
C ARG A 57 -6.77 -3.01 4.86
N SER A 58 -6.80 -2.43 3.65
CA SER A 58 -5.88 -2.85 2.60
C SER A 58 -4.45 -2.49 2.95
N ALA A 59 -3.58 -3.49 3.02
CA ALA A 59 -2.15 -3.31 3.26
C ALA A 59 -1.45 -2.47 2.16
N ASN A 60 -2.02 -2.44 0.94
CA ASN A 60 -1.40 -1.77 -0.21
C ASN A 60 -1.78 -0.30 -0.35
N ASN A 61 -2.83 0.17 0.33
CA ASN A 61 -3.32 1.55 0.21
C ASN A 61 -2.20 2.58 0.45
N SER A 62 -1.47 2.38 1.54
CA SER A 62 -0.36 3.26 1.92
C SER A 62 0.75 3.29 0.87
N GLY A 63 1.12 2.15 0.28
CA GLY A 63 2.11 2.08 -0.79
C GLY A 63 1.66 2.74 -2.09
N PHE A 64 0.39 2.57 -2.48
CA PHE A 64 -0.14 3.24 -3.66
C PHE A 64 -0.26 4.75 -3.47
N LEU A 65 -0.72 5.21 -2.31
CA LEU A 65 -0.70 6.63 -1.99
C LEU A 65 0.70 7.20 -2.02
N TYR A 66 1.67 6.49 -1.43
CA TYR A 66 3.07 6.89 -1.42
C TYR A 66 3.63 7.08 -2.84
N ALA A 67 3.28 6.18 -3.77
CA ALA A 67 3.64 6.32 -5.18
C ALA A 67 2.99 7.56 -5.83
N VAL A 68 1.73 7.84 -5.52
CA VAL A 68 1.03 9.05 -6.00
C VAL A 68 1.72 10.32 -5.45
N LEU A 69 2.02 10.38 -4.16
CA LEU A 69 2.70 11.53 -3.56
C LEU A 69 4.08 11.77 -4.19
N ARG A 70 4.81 10.70 -4.52
CA ARG A 70 6.10 10.80 -5.24
C ARG A 70 5.94 11.29 -6.68
N HIS A 71 4.86 10.91 -7.36
CA HIS A 71 4.56 11.36 -8.71
C HIS A 71 4.15 12.84 -8.75
N GLU A 72 3.36 13.28 -7.78
CA GLU A 72 2.90 14.67 -7.63
C GLU A 72 3.99 15.62 -7.07
N GLY A 73 5.19 15.10 -6.77
CA GLY A 73 6.31 15.90 -6.23
C GLY A 73 6.15 16.29 -4.76
N LEU A 74 5.22 15.66 -4.04
CA LEU A 74 5.02 15.85 -2.60
C LEU A 74 6.00 15.02 -1.75
N LEU A 75 6.63 14.04 -2.39
CA LEU A 75 7.77 13.30 -1.85
C LEU A 75 8.96 13.44 -2.79
N GLU A 76 10.15 13.62 -2.23
CA GLU A 76 11.42 13.73 -2.96
C GLU A 76 12.25 12.46 -2.77
N ALA A 77 13.10 12.11 -3.75
CA ALA A 77 14.00 10.97 -3.60
C ALA A 77 15.09 11.25 -2.56
N TRP A 78 15.39 10.27 -1.72
CA TRP A 78 16.52 10.34 -0.79
C TRP A 78 17.84 10.27 -1.58
N PRO A 79 18.83 11.16 -1.30
CA PRO A 79 20.06 11.23 -2.08
C PRO A 79 20.87 9.94 -2.11
N GLU A 80 20.87 9.17 -1.01
CA GLU A 80 21.67 7.95 -0.91
C GLU A 80 20.94 6.71 -1.44
N ALA A 81 19.61 6.78 -1.58
CA ALA A 81 18.79 5.64 -1.95
C ALA A 81 17.51 6.10 -2.68
N ALA A 82 17.50 5.98 -4.01
CA ALA A 82 16.40 6.47 -4.85
C ALA A 82 15.01 5.85 -4.55
N HIS A 83 14.96 4.70 -3.88
CA HIS A 83 13.72 4.03 -3.45
C HIS A 83 13.17 4.53 -2.11
N GLN A 84 13.92 5.41 -1.44
CA GLN A 84 13.56 6.07 -0.18
C GLN A 84 13.20 7.52 -0.46
N HIS A 85 12.35 8.11 0.39
CA HIS A 85 11.84 9.45 0.11
C HIS A 85 11.69 10.33 1.34
N LEU A 86 11.80 11.65 1.12
CA LEU A 86 11.56 12.70 2.09
C LEU A 86 10.26 13.45 1.78
N LEU A 87 9.72 14.11 2.80
CA LEU A 87 8.58 15.02 2.65
C LEU A 87 9.02 16.32 1.99
N SER A 88 8.34 16.71 0.91
CA SER A 88 8.56 18.02 0.29
C SER A 88 7.54 19.02 0.82
N GLU A 89 7.83 19.69 1.94
CA GLU A 89 6.94 20.70 2.53
C GLU A 89 6.67 21.89 1.58
N ALA A 90 7.63 22.22 0.71
CA ALA A 90 7.53 23.35 -0.21
C ALA A 90 6.40 23.22 -1.25
N ASN A 91 6.06 21.99 -1.65
CA ASN A 91 5.19 21.76 -2.80
C ASN A 91 3.70 21.67 -2.46
N TRP A 92 3.34 21.41 -1.19
CA TRP A 92 1.95 21.17 -0.78
C TRP A 92 1.00 22.34 -1.07
N GLY A 93 1.42 23.57 -0.74
CA GLY A 93 0.57 24.76 -0.91
C GLY A 93 0.25 25.05 -2.37
N ALA A 94 1.28 25.05 -3.22
CA ALA A 94 1.15 25.28 -4.64
C ALA A 94 0.33 24.16 -5.31
N TRP A 95 0.59 22.90 -4.96
CA TRP A 95 -0.15 21.75 -5.45
C TRP A 95 -1.65 21.83 -5.08
N ALA A 96 -1.96 22.09 -3.82
CA ALA A 96 -3.35 22.20 -3.36
C ALA A 96 -4.09 23.36 -4.02
N ALA A 97 -3.42 24.51 -4.21
CA ALA A 97 -4.00 25.65 -4.92
C ALA A 97 -4.28 25.32 -6.39
N ALA A 98 -3.35 24.66 -7.07
CA ALA A 98 -3.52 24.21 -8.45
C ALA A 98 -4.71 23.24 -8.60
N LEU A 99 -4.89 22.31 -7.66
CA LEU A 99 -6.05 21.41 -7.65
C LEU A 99 -7.38 22.15 -7.39
N LYS A 100 -7.38 23.17 -6.53
CA LYS A 100 -8.58 23.99 -6.27
C LYS A 100 -8.97 24.88 -7.45
N ALA A 101 -7.99 25.31 -8.26
CA ALA A 101 -8.22 26.14 -9.44
C ALA A 101 -8.84 25.36 -10.61
N GLN A 102 -8.74 24.03 -10.62
CA GLN A 102 -9.39 23.21 -11.65
C GLN A 102 -10.92 23.25 -11.52
N PRO A 103 -11.67 23.21 -12.63
CA PRO A 103 -13.13 23.12 -12.59
C PRO A 103 -13.56 21.86 -11.83
N ALA A 104 -14.55 21.99 -10.94
CA ALA A 104 -15.06 20.86 -10.18
C ALA A 104 -15.85 19.94 -11.10
N THR A 105 -15.26 18.83 -11.53
CA THR A 105 -16.05 17.72 -12.07
C THR A 105 -16.69 17.01 -10.89
N VAL A 106 -18.03 16.91 -10.89
CA VAL A 106 -18.74 16.11 -9.89
C VAL A 106 -18.28 14.66 -10.03
N PHE A 107 -17.63 14.16 -8.98
CA PHE A 107 -17.22 12.76 -8.91
C PHE A 107 -18.13 12.06 -7.90
N GLU A 108 -18.97 11.16 -8.39
CA GLU A 108 -19.75 10.27 -7.53
C GLU A 108 -18.94 9.00 -7.27
N PRO A 109 -18.44 8.77 -6.03
CA PRO A 109 -17.81 7.52 -5.71
C PRO A 109 -18.83 6.40 -5.84
N ALA A 110 -18.45 5.30 -6.49
CA ALA A 110 -19.27 4.09 -6.53
C ALA A 110 -19.40 3.52 -5.10
N VAL A 111 -20.39 3.99 -4.36
CA VAL A 111 -20.83 3.38 -3.11
C VAL A 111 -21.32 1.98 -3.46
N LYS A 112 -20.59 0.95 -3.03
CA LYS A 112 -21.19 -0.38 -2.94
C LYS A 112 -22.36 -0.26 -1.96
N ALA A 113 -23.58 -0.35 -2.49
CA ALA A 113 -24.80 -0.42 -1.69
C ALA A 113 -24.67 -1.58 -0.70
N GLY A 114 -24.56 -1.25 0.59
CA GLY A 114 -24.31 -2.25 1.61
C GLY A 114 -23.94 -1.69 2.97
N ALA A 115 -24.74 -0.76 3.50
CA ALA A 115 -24.95 -0.57 4.94
C ALA A 115 -26.10 0.42 5.12
N ALA A 116 -27.31 -0.11 5.32
CA ALA A 116 -28.43 0.68 5.83
C ALA A 116 -28.07 1.21 7.23
N PRO A 117 -28.50 2.43 7.60
CA PRO A 117 -28.28 2.95 8.95
C PRO A 117 -29.10 2.14 9.98
N ALA A 118 -28.44 1.79 11.08
CA ALA A 118 -29.04 1.17 12.24
C ALA A 118 -30.12 2.08 12.83
N ALA A 119 -31.37 1.65 12.75
CA ALA A 119 -32.48 2.18 13.54
C ALA A 119 -32.96 1.07 14.49
N GLN A 120 -33.02 1.44 15.76
CA GLN A 120 -33.29 0.60 16.93
C GLN A 120 -34.73 0.10 16.96
N SER A 121 -34.96 -1.10 17.50
CA SER A 121 -36.10 -1.47 18.37
C SER A 121 -35.90 -2.90 18.92
N GLU A 122 -35.59 -3.01 20.21
CA GLU A 122 -35.89 -4.19 21.08
C GLU A 122 -37.29 -3.97 21.72
N PRO A 123 -37.89 -4.87 22.53
CA PRO A 123 -37.72 -6.31 22.76
C PRO A 123 -39.07 -7.11 22.70
N ASP A 124 -39.03 -8.44 22.91
CA ASP A 124 -39.82 -9.17 23.94
C ASP A 124 -40.41 -10.54 23.54
N SER A 125 -40.28 -11.45 24.50
CA SER A 125 -41.02 -12.70 24.79
C SER A 125 -40.77 -14.00 24.02
N GLN A 126 -39.96 -14.83 24.69
CA GLN A 126 -40.28 -16.18 25.21
C GLN A 126 -40.88 -17.24 24.26
N ALA A 127 -40.13 -18.33 24.07
CA ALA A 127 -40.47 -19.63 24.67
C ALA A 127 -39.28 -20.60 24.53
N GLU A 128 -38.67 -20.94 25.67
CA GLU A 128 -38.01 -22.23 25.89
C GLU A 128 -39.11 -23.29 26.09
N PRO A 129 -38.85 -24.59 25.81
CA PRO A 129 -38.31 -25.40 26.89
C PRO A 129 -37.27 -26.46 26.47
N GLU A 130 -36.24 -26.57 27.33
CA GLU A 130 -35.78 -27.77 28.02
C GLU A 130 -35.34 -29.03 27.22
N THR A 131 -34.02 -29.24 27.20
CA THR A 131 -33.16 -30.40 27.63
C THR A 131 -33.82 -31.75 28.01
N PRO A 132 -33.09 -32.91 28.18
CA PRO A 132 -31.62 -33.12 28.33
C PRO A 132 -31.05 -34.41 27.67
N SER A 133 -29.73 -34.59 27.69
CA SER A 133 -29.04 -35.90 27.93
C SER A 133 -27.51 -35.66 27.91
N ALA A 134 -26.87 -35.39 29.06
CA ALA A 134 -26.18 -36.37 29.91
C ALA A 134 -25.03 -37.12 29.18
N ALA A 135 -23.80 -37.20 29.66
CA ALA A 135 -23.14 -36.75 30.88
C ALA A 135 -21.60 -36.96 30.71
N ALA A 136 -20.81 -36.08 31.34
CA ALA A 136 -19.61 -36.34 32.17
C ALA A 136 -18.41 -37.14 31.56
N THR A 137 -17.12 -37.00 31.93
CA THR A 137 -16.38 -36.32 33.00
C THR A 137 -14.89 -36.38 32.64
N ALA A 138 -14.11 -35.46 33.21
CA ALA A 138 -12.78 -35.65 33.79
C ALA A 138 -11.51 -35.78 32.91
N ALA A 139 -10.51 -35.04 33.39
CA ALA A 139 -9.11 -34.96 33.01
C ALA A 139 -8.32 -36.26 33.23
N THR A 140 -7.13 -36.37 32.62
CA THR A 140 -5.83 -36.76 33.24
C THR A 140 -4.76 -37.02 32.17
N GLU A 141 -3.69 -36.23 32.23
CA GLU A 141 -2.24 -36.58 32.12
C GLU A 141 -1.62 -37.28 30.88
N ALA A 142 -0.35 -36.90 30.64
CA ALA A 142 0.61 -37.24 29.55
C ALA A 142 1.04 -38.75 29.52
N PRO A 143 1.91 -39.32 28.62
CA PRO A 143 2.98 -38.70 27.80
C PRO A 143 3.28 -39.30 26.39
N GLY A 144 4.07 -38.55 25.60
CA GLY A 144 5.11 -39.05 24.67
C GLY A 144 4.74 -39.82 23.40
N THR A 145 4.94 -39.19 22.22
CA THR A 145 5.63 -39.75 21.03
C THR A 145 6.03 -38.57 20.09
N PRO A 146 7.25 -38.50 19.51
CA PRO A 146 7.68 -37.47 18.55
C PRO A 146 7.38 -37.88 17.08
N PRO A 147 7.91 -37.20 16.04
CA PRO A 147 7.65 -35.88 15.43
C PRO A 147 6.87 -36.02 14.07
N PRO A 148 6.73 -34.96 13.22
CA PRO A 148 7.61 -34.89 12.05
C PRO A 148 8.12 -33.48 11.67
N GLU A 149 9.29 -33.51 11.00
CA GLU A 149 10.16 -32.42 10.55
C GLU A 149 9.56 -31.33 9.62
N PRO A 150 10.22 -30.17 9.53
CA PRO A 150 9.83 -29.05 8.67
C PRO A 150 9.91 -29.39 7.17
N LYS A 151 8.84 -29.07 6.42
CA LYS A 151 8.83 -29.22 4.97
C LYS A 151 9.78 -28.21 4.30
N PRO A 152 10.71 -28.66 3.44
CA PRO A 152 11.56 -27.77 2.67
C PRO A 152 10.92 -27.32 1.35
N ASN A 153 11.38 -26.15 0.89
CA ASN A 153 11.53 -25.67 -0.48
C ASN A 153 10.30 -25.37 -1.36
N ARG A 154 10.24 -24.10 -1.78
CA ARG A 154 9.98 -23.73 -3.18
C ARG A 154 11.08 -22.81 -3.70
N ALA A 155 12.27 -23.38 -3.86
CA ALA A 155 13.21 -22.90 -4.86
C ALA A 155 12.71 -23.31 -6.25
N GLY A 156 12.89 -22.43 -7.24
CA GLY A 156 12.92 -22.82 -8.66
C GLY A 156 11.72 -22.43 -9.50
N ARG A 157 11.83 -21.26 -10.16
CA ARG A 157 11.49 -21.19 -11.58
C ARG A 157 12.52 -20.31 -12.31
N GLN A 158 13.70 -20.89 -12.51
CA GLN A 158 14.51 -20.55 -13.66
C GLN A 158 13.87 -21.18 -14.91
N LYS A 159 13.77 -20.40 -15.99
CA LYS A 159 13.88 -20.91 -17.35
C LYS A 159 14.95 -20.10 -18.08
N THR A 160 16.13 -20.72 -18.18
CA THR A 160 17.04 -20.70 -19.35
C THR A 160 16.28 -21.24 -20.59
N ALA A 161 16.62 -21.02 -21.86
CA ALA A 161 17.86 -20.65 -22.55
C ALA A 161 17.56 -20.18 -24.00
N ARG A 162 18.46 -19.35 -24.56
CA ARG A 162 19.11 -19.50 -25.89
C ARG A 162 20.19 -18.41 -25.98
N GLN A 163 21.39 -18.68 -25.47
CA GLN A 163 22.54 -19.30 -26.13
C GLN A 163 23.18 -18.40 -27.19
N ALA A 164 24.41 -17.98 -26.87
CA ALA A 164 25.35 -17.20 -27.66
C ALA A 164 26.03 -18.07 -28.73
N ASP A 165 26.64 -17.40 -29.72
CA ASP A 165 27.89 -17.87 -30.34
C ASP A 165 28.80 -16.66 -30.67
N PRO A 166 30.14 -16.81 -30.61
CA PRO A 166 31.10 -15.72 -30.45
C PRO A 166 31.87 -15.41 -31.75
N ALA A 167 32.54 -14.25 -31.78
CA ALA A 167 33.70 -14.05 -32.64
C ALA A 167 34.61 -13.00 -31.98
N GLU A 168 35.54 -13.47 -31.18
CA GLU A 168 36.75 -12.75 -30.82
C GLU A 168 37.91 -13.49 -31.51
N GLN A 169 38.66 -12.79 -32.37
CA GLN A 169 40.09 -13.01 -32.62
C GLN A 169 40.59 -11.97 -33.62
N GLY A 170 41.63 -11.24 -33.22
CA GLY A 170 42.34 -10.32 -34.09
C GLY A 170 43.19 -9.29 -33.33
N GLU A 171 44.08 -9.75 -32.46
CA GLU A 171 45.25 -8.96 -32.04
C GLU A 171 46.16 -8.72 -33.25
N GLN A 172 46.51 -7.45 -33.51
CA GLN A 172 47.88 -7.12 -33.88
C GLN A 172 48.19 -5.63 -33.63
N GLU A 173 49.17 -5.46 -32.76
CA GLU A 173 50.01 -4.28 -32.53
C GLU A 173 50.79 -3.86 -33.79
N ASP A 174 51.63 -2.83 -33.64
CA ASP A 174 52.52 -2.19 -34.63
C ASP A 174 51.86 -1.11 -35.50
N ASP A 175 52.43 0.07 -35.75
CA ASP A 175 53.69 0.69 -35.36
C ASP A 175 53.65 2.14 -35.91
N HIS A 176 54.36 3.05 -35.24
CA HIS A 176 54.94 4.31 -35.70
C HIS A 176 54.29 5.28 -36.72
N ALA A 177 54.54 6.55 -36.39
CA ALA A 177 54.91 7.70 -37.24
C ALA A 177 53.82 8.78 -37.34
N HIS A 178 53.92 9.90 -36.61
CA HIS A 178 54.67 11.09 -37.04
C HIS A 178 54.56 11.36 -38.55
N SER A 179 53.79 12.38 -38.92
CA SER A 179 54.33 13.52 -39.67
C SER A 179 53.28 14.57 -40.00
N VAL A 180 53.64 15.80 -39.58
CA VAL A 180 53.47 17.11 -40.26
C VAL A 180 52.06 17.68 -40.39
#